data_AF-A0ABD3SPT7-F1
#
_entry.id   AF-A0ABD3SPT7-F1
#
_cell.length_a   1.000
_cell.length_b   1.000
_cell.length_c   1.000
_cell.angle_alpha   90.00
_cell.angle_beta   90.00
_cell.angle_gamma   90.00
#
_symmetry.space_group_name_H-M   'P 1'
#
loop_
_entity.id
_entity.type
_entity.pdbx_description
1 polymer ?
#
loop_
_entity_poly.entity_id
_entity_poly.type
_entity_poly.pdbx_seq_one_letter_code
_entity_poly.pdbx_strand_id
1 'polypeptide(L)'
;MEQKLKQLEEATADAQSALLEKETKLTSASDALTKAKTKLRLLDMEAQRNLQVNDTELPELISAELAAMEERDAAMARYETNRKYLSLFRERVASTSDGEK
;
A
#
# COMPACT_ATOMS: atom_id res chain seq x y z
N MET A 1 -9.83 -29.72 -8.09
CA MET A 1 -9.38 -28.47 -8.74
C MET A 1 -10.06 -27.25 -8.13
N GLU A 2 -11.37 -27.31 -7.87
CA GLU A 2 -12.15 -26.23 -7.24
C GLU A 2 -11.59 -25.74 -5.89
N GLN A 3 -11.15 -26.64 -5.00
CA GLN A 3 -10.57 -26.23 -3.71
C GLN A 3 -9.31 -25.37 -3.86
N LYS A 4 -8.45 -25.65 -4.86
CA LYS A 4 -7.24 -24.86 -5.12
C LYS A 4 -7.56 -23.50 -5.74
N LEU A 5 -8.57 -23.43 -6.61
CA LEU A 5 -9.07 -22.17 -7.16
C LEU A 5 -9.61 -21.29 -6.04
N LYS A 6 -10.46 -21.85 -5.17
CA LYS A 6 -11.04 -21.14 -4.03
C LYS A 6 -9.97 -20.58 -3.08
N GLN A 7 -8.97 -21.40 -2.72
CA GLN A 7 -7.85 -20.95 -1.88
C GLN A 7 -7.06 -19.79 -2.51
N LEU A 8 -6.88 -19.81 -3.83
CA LEU A 8 -6.17 -18.76 -4.55
C LEU A 8 -7.03 -17.49 -4.65
N GLU A 9 -8.34 -17.62 -4.80
CA GLU A 9 -9.29 -16.49 -4.75
C GLU A 9 -9.30 -15.83 -3.37
N GLU A 10 -9.38 -16.62 -2.30
CA GLU A 10 -9.30 -16.13 -0.91
C GLU A 10 -7.97 -15.41 -0.67
N ALA A 11 -6.83 -16.02 -1.03
CA ALA A 11 -5.52 -15.39 -0.89
C ALA A 11 -5.37 -14.10 -1.73
N THR A 12 -6.06 -14.01 -2.87
CA THR A 12 -6.08 -12.78 -3.70
C THR A 12 -6.92 -11.69 -3.04
N ALA A 13 -8.09 -12.04 -2.48
CA ALA A 13 -8.95 -11.11 -1.76
C ALA A 13 -8.30 -10.58 -0.47
N ASP A 14 -7.60 -11.45 0.27
CA ASP A 14 -6.84 -11.05 1.45
C ASP A 14 -5.71 -10.08 1.08
N ALA A 15 -4.98 -10.36 -0.02
CA ALA A 15 -3.93 -9.47 -0.51
C ALA A 15 -4.48 -8.12 -0.98
N GLN A 16 -5.66 -8.11 -1.61
CA GLN A 16 -6.34 -6.88 -2.01
C GLN A 16 -6.76 -6.04 -0.79
N SER A 17 -7.31 -6.68 0.24
CA SER A 17 -7.73 -6.01 1.48
C SER A 17 -6.51 -5.41 2.19
N ALA A 18 -5.42 -6.17 2.28
CA ALA A 18 -4.15 -5.67 2.83
C ALA A 18 -3.61 -4.48 2.03
N LEU A 19 -3.67 -4.52 0.69
CA LEU A 19 -3.26 -3.40 -0.15
C LEU A 19 -4.07 -2.14 0.17
N LEU A 20 -5.40 -2.25 0.28
CA LEU A 20 -6.27 -1.11 0.59
C LEU A 20 -5.95 -0.50 1.97
N GLU A 21 -5.66 -1.34 2.97
CA GLU A 21 -5.22 -0.88 4.28
C GLU A 21 -3.89 -0.10 4.20
N LYS A 22 -2.93 -0.59 3.42
CA LYS A 22 -1.64 0.09 3.23
C LYS A 22 -1.76 1.38 2.44
N GLU A 23 -2.62 1.43 1.43
CA GLU A 23 -2.96 2.68 0.72
C GLU A 23 -3.54 3.71 1.68
N THR A 24 -4.50 3.30 2.52
CA THR A 24 -5.11 4.17 3.54
C THR A 24 -4.07 4.69 4.55
N LYS A 25 -3.14 3.82 4.97
CA LYS A 25 -2.02 4.19 5.85
C LYS A 25 -1.10 5.21 5.18
N LEU A 26 -0.74 5.00 3.92
CA LEU A 26 0.08 5.94 3.15
C LEU A 26 -0.60 7.30 3.02
N THR A 27 -1.88 7.34 2.62
CA THR A 27 -2.65 8.59 2.56
C THR A 27 -2.64 9.33 3.89
N SER A 28 -2.86 8.60 5.00
CA SER A 28 -2.85 9.19 6.34
C SER A 28 -1.50 9.78 6.72
N ALA A 29 -0.39 9.09 6.39
CA ALA A 29 0.96 9.57 6.64
C ALA A 29 1.31 10.81 5.80
N SER A 30 0.96 10.81 4.51
CA SER A 30 1.14 11.95 3.62
C SER A 30 0.33 13.18 4.06
N ASP A 31 -0.90 12.98 4.54
CA ASP A 31 -1.73 14.04 5.09
C ASP A 31 -1.13 14.63 6.38
N ALA A 32 -0.61 13.79 7.28
CA ALA A 32 0.05 14.23 8.49
C ALA A 32 1.29 15.08 8.18
N LEU A 33 2.14 14.61 7.26
CA LEU A 33 3.32 15.35 6.80
C LEU A 33 2.94 16.68 6.15
N THR A 34 1.91 16.68 5.32
CA THR A 34 1.41 17.91 4.65
C THR A 34 0.90 18.92 5.67
N LYS A 35 0.14 18.47 6.68
CA LYS A 35 -0.33 19.32 7.78
C LYS A 35 0.82 19.89 8.59
N ALA A 36 1.83 19.07 8.93
CA ALA A 36 3.01 19.53 9.66
C ALA A 36 3.81 20.58 8.86
N LYS A 37 4.09 20.32 7.58
CA LYS A 37 4.75 21.28 6.67
C LYS A 37 3.97 22.59 6.56
N THR A 38 2.64 22.51 6.49
CA THR A 38 1.78 23.69 6.42
C THR A 38 1.83 24.52 7.71
N LYS A 39 1.76 23.88 8.88
CA LYS A 39 1.90 24.57 10.18
C LYS A 39 3.22 25.34 10.27
N LEU A 40 4.32 24.71 9.87
CA LEU A 40 5.65 25.34 9.91
C LEU A 40 5.76 26.54 8.95
N ARG A 41 5.14 26.46 7.77
CA ARG A 41 5.07 27.58 6.83
C ARG A 41 4.28 28.78 7.35
N LEU A 42 3.32 28.54 8.26
CA LEU A 42 2.48 29.58 8.86
C LEU A 42 3.10 30.21 10.13
N LEU A 43 4.24 29.70 10.61
CA LEU A 43 4.98 30.33 11.68
C LEU A 43 5.48 31.72 11.24
N ASP A 44 5.58 32.65 12.20
CA ASP A 44 6.19 33.93 11.95
C ASP A 44 7.71 33.81 11.66
N MET A 45 8.29 34.87 11.11
CA MET A 45 9.70 34.85 10.68
C MET A 45 10.68 34.63 11.84
N GLU A 46 10.33 35.05 13.05
CA GLU A 46 11.19 34.92 14.23
C GLU A 46 11.21 33.46 14.71
N ALA A 47 10.03 32.83 14.80
CA ALA A 47 9.88 31.42 15.09
C ALA A 47 10.53 30.54 14.02
N GLN A 48 10.37 30.85 12.72
CA GLN A 48 11.02 30.11 11.64
C GLN A 48 12.55 30.19 11.71
N ARG A 49 13.10 31.35 12.07
CA ARG A 49 14.56 31.56 12.14
C ARG A 49 15.21 30.81 13.30
N ASN A 50 14.46 30.58 14.37
CA ASN A 50 14.94 29.88 15.56
C ASN A 50 14.64 28.37 15.54
N LEU A 51 13.86 27.89 14.56
CA LEU A 51 13.45 26.50 14.45
C LEU A 51 14.63 25.62 14.01
N GLN A 52 15.01 24.61 14.81
CA GLN A 52 15.89 23.55 14.33
C GLN A 52 15.06 22.40 13.75
N VAL A 53 15.63 21.66 12.79
CA VAL A 53 14.94 20.53 12.15
C VAL A 53 14.50 19.47 13.17
N ASN A 54 15.32 19.25 14.21
CA ASN A 54 15.03 18.30 15.30
C ASN A 54 13.98 18.79 16.30
N ASP A 55 13.63 20.07 16.26
CA ASP A 55 12.52 20.63 17.07
C ASP A 55 11.16 20.36 16.41
N THR A 56 11.14 19.66 15.28
CA THR A 56 9.95 19.36 14.49
C THR A 56 9.73 17.87 14.39
N GLU A 57 8.48 17.47 14.21
CA GLU A 57 8.10 16.08 13.89
C GLU A 57 8.36 15.72 12.42
N LEU A 58 9.00 16.59 11.62
CA LEU A 58 9.19 16.36 10.19
C LEU A 58 10.05 15.12 9.90
N PRO A 59 11.19 14.87 10.58
CA PRO A 59 11.99 13.67 10.34
C PRO A 59 11.16 12.39 10.54
N GLU A 60 10.42 12.30 11.65
CA GLU A 60 9.59 11.14 11.98
C GLU A 60 8.45 10.97 10.97
N LEU A 61 7.79 12.06 10.58
CA LEU A 61 6.70 12.02 9.61
C LEU A 61 7.18 11.64 8.19
N ILE A 62 8.38 12.08 7.79
CA ILE A 62 9.01 11.67 6.53
C ILE A 62 9.34 10.18 6.58
N SER A 63 9.95 9.70 7.68
CA SER A 63 10.22 8.27 7.86
C SER A 63 8.94 7.43 7.87
N ALA A 64 7.86 7.93 8.48
CA ALA A 64 6.57 7.25 8.50
C ALA A 64 5.93 7.16 7.11
N GLU A 65 5.99 8.24 6.31
CA GLU A 65 5.51 8.25 4.92
C GLU A 65 6.30 7.26 4.06
N LEU A 66 7.64 7.27 4.16
CA LEU A 66 8.51 6.34 3.44
C LEU A 66 8.21 4.88 3.79
N ALA A 67 8.10 4.56 5.09
CA ALA A 67 7.76 3.21 5.54
C ALA A 67 6.36 2.77 5.05
N ALA A 68 5.38 3.66 5.09
CA ALA A 68 4.04 3.37 4.56
C ALA A 68 4.05 3.14 3.04
N MET A 69 4.89 3.87 2.30
CA MET A 69 5.07 3.69 0.86
C MET A 69 5.68 2.31 0.55
N GLU A 70 6.75 1.93 1.25
CA GLU A 70 7.38 0.61 1.10
C GLU A 70 6.42 -0.54 1.43
N GLU A 71 5.64 -0.41 2.52
CA GLU A 71 4.60 -1.38 2.88
C GLU A 71 3.52 -1.51 1.80
N ARG A 72 3.09 -0.39 1.20
CA ARG A 72 2.10 -0.37 0.11
C ARG A 72 2.64 -1.03 -1.14
N ASP A 73 3.88 -0.72 -1.53
CA ASP A 73 4.50 -1.30 -2.71
C ASP A 73 4.69 -2.83 -2.56
N ALA A 74 5.09 -3.29 -1.37
CA ALA A 74 5.17 -4.72 -1.08
C ALA A 74 3.79 -5.41 -1.13
N ALA A 75 2.75 -4.79 -0.59
CA ALA A 75 1.38 -5.31 -0.66
C ALA A 75 0.86 -5.36 -2.10
N MET A 76 1.19 -4.34 -2.91
CA MET A 76 0.83 -4.26 -4.33
C MET A 76 1.48 -5.39 -5.12
N ALA A 77 2.79 -5.61 -4.94
CA ALA A 77 3.50 -6.70 -5.60
C ALA A 77 2.89 -8.07 -5.26
N ARG A 78 2.47 -8.29 -4.01
CA ARG A 78 1.80 -9.52 -3.58
C ARG A 78 0.43 -9.68 -4.23
N TYR A 79 -0.38 -8.62 -4.25
CA TYR A 79 -1.69 -8.65 -4.90
C TYR A 79 -1.58 -8.92 -6.40
N GLU A 80 -0.68 -8.24 -7.10
CA GLU A 80 -0.45 -8.45 -8.54
C GLU A 80 0.00 -9.87 -8.86
N THR A 81 0.90 -10.41 -8.04
CA THR A 81 1.36 -11.80 -8.15
C THR A 81 0.20 -12.78 -7.99
N ASN A 82 -0.61 -12.63 -6.95
CA ASN A 82 -1.77 -13.48 -6.70
C ASN A 82 -2.80 -13.38 -7.84
N ARG A 83 -3.10 -12.16 -8.30
CA ARG A 83 -4.01 -11.91 -9.42
C ARG A 83 -3.53 -12.57 -10.71
N LYS A 84 -2.23 -12.50 -10.99
CA LYS A 84 -1.61 -13.16 -12.16
C LYS A 84 -1.76 -14.67 -12.09
N TYR A 85 -1.44 -15.28 -10.94
CA TYR A 85 -1.61 -16.73 -10.77
C TYR A 85 -3.07 -17.16 -10.89
N LEU A 86 -4.00 -16.36 -10.37
CA LEU A 86 -5.42 -16.64 -10.48
C LEU A 86 -5.90 -16.64 -11.93
N SER A 87 -5.46 -15.68 -12.75
CA SER A 87 -5.75 -15.65 -14.19
C SER A 87 -5.25 -16.90 -14.89
N LEU A 88 -3.96 -17.22 -14.71
CA LEU A 88 -3.33 -18.39 -15.33
C LEU A 88 -4.00 -19.70 -14.91
N PHE A 89 -4.42 -19.81 -13.65
CA PHE A 89 -5.11 -21.00 -13.16
C PHE A 89 -6.50 -21.14 -13.78
N ARG A 90 -7.27 -20.04 -13.89
CA ARG A 90 -8.58 -20.04 -14.55
C ARG A 90 -8.47 -20.40 -16.04
N GLU A 91 -7.50 -19.84 -16.75
CA GLU A 91 -7.21 -20.18 -18.15
C GLU A 91 -6.89 -21.67 -18.32
N ARG A 92 -6.05 -22.22 -17.43
CA ARG A 92 -5.69 -23.64 -17.44
C ARG A 92 -6.89 -24.55 -17.19
N VAL A 93 -7.77 -24.19 -16.25
CA VAL A 93 -8.98 -24.97 -15.96
C VAL A 93 -9.93 -24.95 -17.15
N ALA A 94 -10.14 -23.78 -17.78
CA ALA A 94 -10.99 -23.65 -18.96
C ALA A 94 -10.48 -24.47 -20.15
N SER A 95 -9.15 -24.47 -20.39
CA SER A 95 -8.56 -25.25 -21.48
C SER A 95 -8.55 -26.76 -21.24
N THR A 96 -8.66 -27.22 -19.98
CA THR A 96 -8.82 -28.64 -19.68
C THR A 96 -10.27 -29.13 -19.80
N SER A 97 -11.26 -28.26 -19.57
CA SER A 97 -12.68 -28.62 -19.73
C SER A 97 -13.15 -28.72 -21.18
N ASP A 98 -12.47 -28.07 -22.14
CA ASP A 98 -12.83 -28.14 -23.57
C ASP A 98 -12.25 -29.37 -24.30
N GLY A 99 -11.35 -30.13 -23.66
CA GLY A 99 -10.72 -31.33 -24.24
C GLY A 99 -11.42 -32.66 -23.94
N GLU A 100 -12.49 -32.67 -23.14
CA GLU A 100 -13.21 -33.89 -22.71
C GLU A 100 -14.57 -34.10 -23.43
N LYS A 101 -14.83 -33.44 -24.56
CA LYS A 101 -16.05 -33.65 -25.37
C LYS A 101 -15.80 -34.49 -26.63
#